data_AF-A0A849QF34-F1
#
_entry.id   AF-A0A849QF34-F1
#
_cell.length_a   1.000
_cell.length_b   1.000
_cell.length_c   1.000
_cell.angle_alpha   90.00
_cell.angle_beta   90.00
_cell.angle_gamma   90.00
#
_symmetry.space_group_name_H-M   'P 1'
#
loop_
_entity.id
_entity.type
_entity.pdbx_description
1 polymer ?
#
loop_
_entity_poly.entity_id
_entity_poly.type
_entity_poly.pdbx_seq_one_letter_code
_entity_poly.pdbx_strand_id
1 'polypeptide(L)'
;MIPMLWCPIIPPEELSKLGEHEEDIRKVREVYDDWRASMSHKQIKGSDAGLYLDRIRMLMIGIGIASGTNRLFAETVQSIISRRLRKQTLDLASVLPEDTSPKKAVKRTLSEFFSELKFMRDIDPEEEIKTAAISRSSDSGGAIMSRLRSMFSKKGGGSAQLDDATMRRASVEATRILVKVYVQLLSPDPWGSAA
;
A
#
# COMPACT_ATOMS: atom_id res chain seq x y z
N MET A 1 24.85 -14.88 23.32
CA MET A 1 24.01 -14.55 22.15
C MET A 1 22.62 -14.31 22.69
N ILE A 2 22.20 -13.05 22.78
CA ILE A 2 20.85 -12.72 23.26
C ILE A 2 19.88 -13.17 22.16
N PRO A 3 18.83 -13.96 22.46
CA PRO A 3 17.87 -14.35 21.44
C PRO A 3 17.26 -13.08 20.84
N MET A 4 17.42 -12.88 19.52
CA MET A 4 16.78 -11.77 18.82
C MET A 4 15.29 -11.82 19.09
N LEU A 5 14.74 -10.71 19.57
CA LEU A 5 13.30 -10.56 19.75
C LEU A 5 12.60 -10.65 18.39
N TRP A 6 11.84 -11.72 18.19
CA TRP A 6 11.07 -11.93 16.97
C TRP A 6 9.90 -10.94 16.86
N CYS A 7 9.80 -10.21 15.75
CA CYS A 7 8.70 -9.30 15.44
C CYS A 7 8.29 -9.50 13.97
N PRO A 8 7.23 -10.29 13.68
CA PRO A 8 6.97 -10.75 12.31
C PRO A 8 6.64 -9.64 11.31
N ILE A 9 6.10 -8.50 11.76
CA ILE A 9 5.82 -7.36 10.87
C ILE A 9 7.10 -6.64 10.44
N ILE A 10 8.24 -6.85 11.11
CA ILE A 10 9.55 -6.35 10.69
C ILE A 10 10.29 -7.50 9.98
N PRO A 11 10.66 -7.35 8.69
CA PRO A 11 11.40 -8.39 7.98
C PRO A 11 12.70 -8.76 8.73
N PRO A 12 13.08 -10.05 8.78
CA PRO A 12 14.27 -10.51 9.51
C PRO A 12 15.56 -9.79 9.13
N GLU A 13 15.73 -9.45 7.85
CA GLU A 13 16.87 -8.72 7.30
C GLU A 13 16.96 -7.26 7.75
N GLU A 14 15.88 -6.70 8.32
CA GLU A 14 15.85 -5.35 8.89
C GLU A 14 15.96 -5.37 10.43
N LEU A 15 15.60 -6.47 11.09
CA LEU A 15 15.66 -6.59 12.56
C LEU A 15 17.07 -6.37 13.12
N SER A 16 18.10 -6.83 12.41
CA SER A 16 19.50 -6.64 12.83
C SER A 16 19.91 -5.17 12.91
N LYS A 17 19.28 -4.30 12.11
CA LYS A 17 19.53 -2.85 12.08
C LYS A 17 18.84 -2.11 13.22
N LEU A 18 17.92 -2.78 13.92
CA LEU A 18 17.11 -2.24 15.00
C LEU A 18 17.50 -2.80 16.38
N GLY A 19 18.61 -3.54 16.48
CA GLY A 19 18.98 -4.30 17.67
C GLY A 19 19.12 -3.49 18.96
N GLU A 20 19.36 -2.18 18.87
CA GLU A 20 19.44 -1.27 20.03
C GLU A 20 18.06 -0.86 20.57
N HIS A 21 16.98 -1.22 19.87
CA HIS A 21 15.60 -0.81 20.18
C HIS A 21 14.72 -2.00 20.61
N GLU A 22 15.26 -2.94 21.38
CA GLU A 22 14.55 -4.18 21.77
C GLU A 22 13.18 -3.92 22.41
N GLU A 23 13.10 -2.96 23.34
CA GLU A 23 11.84 -2.59 23.98
C GLU A 23 10.82 -2.04 22.99
N ASP A 24 11.25 -1.21 22.03
CA ASP A 24 10.34 -0.65 21.02
C ASP A 24 9.91 -1.71 20.00
N ILE A 25 10.80 -2.65 19.64
CA ILE A 25 10.46 -3.83 18.82
C ILE A 25 9.40 -4.67 19.51
N ARG A 26 9.47 -4.84 20.85
CA ARG A 26 8.47 -5.57 21.63
C ARG A 26 7.10 -4.92 21.54
N LYS A 27 7.02 -3.61 21.73
CA LYS A 27 5.77 -2.86 21.60
C LYS A 27 5.18 -2.96 20.19
N VAL A 28 6.01 -2.89 19.15
CA VAL A 28 5.57 -3.06 17.75
C VAL A 28 4.99 -4.46 17.52
N ARG A 29 5.63 -5.49 18.07
CA ARG A 29 5.12 -6.87 18.00
C ARG A 29 3.76 -6.99 18.69
N GLU A 30 3.63 -6.48 19.90
CA GLU A 30 2.37 -6.51 20.67
C GLU A 30 1.25 -5.83 19.91
N VAL A 31 1.48 -4.62 19.37
CA VAL A 31 0.50 -3.93 18.53
C VAL A 31 0.12 -4.74 17.30
N TYR A 32 1.08 -5.39 16.65
CA TYR A 32 0.80 -6.19 15.48
C TYR A 32 -0.04 -7.43 15.83
N ASP A 33 0.29 -8.12 16.91
CA ASP A 33 -0.46 -9.29 17.40
C ASP A 33 -1.89 -8.89 17.81
N ASP A 34 -2.07 -7.76 18.50
CA ASP A 34 -3.38 -7.20 18.86
C ASP A 34 -4.20 -6.81 17.63
N TRP A 35 -3.56 -6.14 16.66
CA TRP A 35 -4.20 -5.79 15.40
C TRP A 35 -4.64 -7.04 14.65
N ARG A 36 -3.78 -8.07 14.55
CA ARG A 36 -4.13 -9.35 13.90
C ARG A 36 -5.31 -10.02 14.59
N ALA A 37 -5.31 -10.11 15.92
CA ALA A 37 -6.41 -10.68 16.68
C ALA A 37 -7.73 -9.93 16.41
N SER A 38 -7.70 -8.59 16.49
CA SER A 38 -8.85 -7.71 16.20
C SER A 38 -9.37 -7.83 14.77
N MET A 39 -8.47 -8.03 13.81
CA MET A 39 -8.80 -8.09 12.39
C MET A 39 -9.21 -9.48 11.92
N SER A 40 -8.76 -10.56 12.57
CA SER A 40 -9.00 -11.95 12.18
C SER A 40 -10.49 -12.34 12.12
N HIS A 41 -11.32 -11.71 12.95
CA HIS A 41 -12.76 -11.96 13.01
C HIS A 41 -13.58 -11.02 12.11
N LYS A 42 -12.95 -10.01 11.50
CA LYS A 42 -13.66 -9.07 10.64
C LYS A 42 -13.95 -9.72 9.30
N GLN A 43 -15.20 -9.60 8.86
CA GLN A 43 -15.61 -10.15 7.57
C GLN A 43 -14.76 -9.57 6.44
N ILE A 44 -14.22 -10.46 5.60
CA ILE A 44 -13.67 -10.14 4.28
C ILE A 44 -14.86 -10.14 3.31
N LYS A 45 -15.78 -9.19 3.53
CA LYS A 45 -16.92 -8.96 2.65
C LYS A 45 -16.88 -7.51 2.24
N GLY A 46 -16.73 -7.29 0.93
CA GLY A 46 -16.68 -5.95 0.37
C GLY A 46 -15.70 -5.87 -0.79
N SER A 47 -16.14 -5.20 -1.84
CA SER A 47 -15.38 -4.85 -3.03
C SER A 47 -14.72 -3.46 -2.92
N ASP A 48 -14.47 -2.99 -1.69
CA ASP A 48 -13.97 -1.64 -1.46
C ASP A 48 -12.51 -1.67 -1.01
N ALA A 49 -11.62 -1.16 -1.88
CA ALA A 49 -10.21 -0.95 -1.60
C ALA A 49 -9.98 -0.07 -0.35
N GLY A 50 -10.86 0.90 -0.10
CA GLY A 50 -10.74 1.89 0.98
C GLY A 50 -10.81 1.22 2.34
N LEU A 51 -11.69 0.23 2.50
CA LEU A 51 -11.80 -0.57 3.72
C LEU A 51 -10.49 -1.27 4.07
N TYR A 52 -9.82 -1.90 3.09
CA TYR A 52 -8.57 -2.62 3.34
C TYR A 52 -7.41 -1.67 3.60
N LEU A 53 -7.37 -0.54 2.89
CA LEU A 53 -6.39 0.52 3.14
C LEU A 53 -6.54 1.11 4.54
N ASP A 54 -7.77 1.36 5.00
CA ASP A 54 -8.04 1.85 6.35
C ASP A 54 -7.59 0.84 7.41
N ARG A 55 -7.87 -0.46 7.23
CA ARG A 55 -7.38 -1.50 8.16
C ARG A 55 -5.86 -1.56 8.23
N ILE A 56 -5.17 -1.43 7.10
CA ILE A 56 -3.70 -1.36 7.05
C ILE A 56 -3.22 -0.06 7.72
N ARG A 57 -3.88 1.07 7.46
CA ARG A 57 -3.57 2.35 8.08
C ARG A 57 -3.71 2.30 9.60
N MET A 58 -4.73 1.64 10.14
CA MET A 58 -4.88 1.43 11.58
C MET A 58 -3.67 0.72 12.20
N LEU A 59 -3.11 -0.30 11.52
CA LEU A 59 -1.87 -0.96 11.96
C LEU A 59 -0.71 0.04 12.00
N MET A 60 -0.53 0.81 10.91
CA MET A 60 0.55 1.79 10.80
C MET A 60 0.47 2.87 11.88
N ILE A 61 -0.74 3.34 12.20
CA ILE A 61 -1.00 4.29 13.28
C ILE A 61 -0.68 3.67 14.63
N GLY A 62 -1.13 2.44 14.90
CA GLY A 62 -0.84 1.72 16.14
C GLY A 62 0.66 1.58 16.38
N ILE A 63 1.42 1.21 15.34
CA ILE A 63 2.89 1.11 15.39
C ILE A 63 3.51 2.47 15.74
N GLY A 64 3.03 3.54 15.11
CA GLY A 64 3.46 4.90 15.38
C GLY A 64 3.21 5.33 16.84
N ILE A 65 2.04 4.99 17.39
CA ILE A 65 1.68 5.29 18.78
C ILE A 65 2.56 4.50 19.76
N ALA A 66 2.71 3.19 19.55
CA ALA A 66 3.55 2.34 20.39
C ALA A 66 5.03 2.79 20.41
N SER A 67 5.48 3.36 19.30
CA SER A 67 6.83 3.86 19.13
C SER A 67 6.96 5.36 19.44
N GLY A 68 5.94 6.00 20.02
CA GLY A 68 5.86 7.46 20.17
C GLY A 68 6.98 8.08 21.02
N THR A 69 7.64 7.28 21.86
CA THR A 69 8.82 7.69 22.65
C THR A 69 10.09 7.80 21.80
N ASN A 70 10.12 7.16 20.63
CA ASN A 70 11.24 7.18 19.70
C ASN A 70 10.74 7.39 18.26
N ARG A 71 10.59 8.66 17.90
CA ARG A 71 10.08 9.08 16.58
C ARG A 71 10.90 8.50 15.42
N LEU A 72 12.23 8.47 15.55
CA LEU A 72 13.09 7.96 14.49
C LEU A 72 12.86 6.46 14.25
N PHE A 73 12.71 5.69 15.33
CA PHE A 73 12.35 4.28 15.24
C PHE A 73 10.97 4.09 14.59
N ALA A 74 9.96 4.87 15.03
CA ALA A 74 8.61 4.83 14.47
C ALA A 74 8.63 5.05 12.95
N GLU A 75 9.27 6.13 12.50
CA GLU A 75 9.39 6.49 11.08
C GLU A 75 10.16 5.42 10.30
N THR A 76 11.20 4.83 10.89
CA THR A 76 12.00 3.77 10.27
C THR A 76 11.18 2.50 10.06
N VAL A 77 10.48 2.02 11.10
CA VAL A 77 9.63 0.82 11.01
C VAL A 77 8.48 1.05 10.04
N GLN A 78 7.80 2.19 10.10
CA GLN A 78 6.73 2.53 9.16
C GLN A 78 7.23 2.60 7.71
N SER A 79 8.45 3.12 7.48
CA SER A 79 9.08 3.14 6.16
C SER A 79 9.38 1.73 5.65
N ILE A 80 9.93 0.86 6.50
CA ILE A 80 10.20 -0.56 6.18
C ILE A 80 8.92 -1.27 5.75
N ILE A 81 7.86 -1.17 6.56
CA ILE A 81 6.57 -1.83 6.30
C ILE A 81 5.96 -1.27 5.01
N SER A 82 5.93 0.06 4.85
CA SER A 82 5.40 0.70 3.63
C SER A 82 6.14 0.25 2.37
N ARG A 83 7.47 0.10 2.44
CA ARG A 83 8.28 -0.41 1.33
C ARG A 83 7.93 -1.86 0.98
N ARG A 84 7.73 -2.72 2.00
CA ARG A 84 7.33 -4.12 1.80
C ARG A 84 5.95 -4.24 1.19
N LEU A 85 4.98 -3.50 1.73
CA LEU A 85 3.61 -3.47 1.21
C LEU A 85 3.58 -2.98 -0.24
N ARG A 86 4.29 -1.90 -0.54
CA ARG A 86 4.41 -1.39 -1.93
C ARG A 86 5.02 -2.43 -2.86
N LYS A 87 6.10 -3.09 -2.43
CA LYS A 87 6.71 -4.16 -3.23
C LYS A 87 5.71 -5.28 -3.50
N GLN A 88 5.03 -5.78 -2.47
CA GLN A 88 4.02 -6.85 -2.62
C GLN A 88 2.87 -6.46 -3.54
N THR A 89 2.31 -5.26 -3.39
CA THR A 89 1.22 -4.80 -4.26
C THR A 89 1.66 -4.66 -5.71
N LEU A 90 2.88 -4.18 -5.96
CA LEU A 90 3.47 -4.10 -7.29
C LEU A 90 3.77 -5.48 -7.88
N ASP A 91 4.32 -6.40 -7.09
CA ASP A 91 4.59 -7.78 -7.51
C ASP A 91 3.27 -8.47 -7.90
N LEU A 92 2.21 -8.31 -7.12
CA LEU A 92 0.87 -8.82 -7.44
C LEU A 92 0.25 -8.15 -8.67
N ALA A 93 0.46 -6.85 -8.87
CA ALA A 93 0.03 -6.16 -10.08
C ALA A 93 0.82 -6.64 -11.32
N SER A 94 2.11 -6.96 -11.15
CA SER A 94 3.02 -7.37 -12.23
C SER A 94 2.65 -8.71 -12.87
N VAL A 95 1.90 -9.56 -12.16
CA VAL A 95 1.43 -10.86 -12.68
C VAL A 95 0.05 -10.79 -13.33
N LEU A 96 -0.59 -9.62 -13.35
CA LEU A 96 -1.86 -9.44 -14.05
C LEU A 96 -1.69 -9.67 -15.56
N PRO A 97 -2.71 -10.24 -16.22
CA PRO A 97 -2.67 -10.54 -17.65
C PRO A 97 -2.58 -9.26 -18.49
N GLU A 98 -1.90 -9.34 -19.63
CA GLU A 98 -1.67 -8.23 -20.56
C GLU A 98 -2.06 -8.57 -22.01
N ASP A 99 -2.86 -9.61 -22.22
CA ASP A 99 -3.22 -10.14 -23.54
C ASP A 99 -4.05 -9.18 -24.39
N THR A 100 -4.74 -8.20 -23.78
CA THR A 100 -5.55 -7.20 -24.49
C THR A 100 -5.17 -5.77 -24.11
N SER A 101 -5.46 -4.81 -24.99
CA SER A 101 -5.20 -3.38 -24.72
C SER A 101 -5.87 -2.88 -23.42
N PRO A 102 -7.15 -3.20 -23.12
CA PRO A 102 -7.76 -2.84 -21.84
C PRO A 102 -7.05 -3.45 -20.62
N LYS A 103 -6.58 -4.69 -20.73
CA LYS A 103 -5.85 -5.35 -19.63
C LYS A 103 -4.47 -4.72 -19.39
N LYS A 104 -3.74 -4.38 -20.45
CA LYS A 104 -2.50 -3.60 -20.37
C LYS A 104 -2.73 -2.24 -19.69
N ALA A 105 -3.82 -1.57 -20.04
CA ALA A 105 -4.21 -0.30 -19.44
C ALA A 105 -4.49 -0.43 -17.92
N VAL A 106 -5.26 -1.44 -17.51
CA VAL A 106 -5.53 -1.74 -16.10
C VAL A 106 -4.23 -1.97 -15.33
N LYS A 107 -3.35 -2.86 -15.82
CA LYS A 107 -2.11 -3.20 -15.14
C LYS A 107 -1.18 -2.00 -14.95
N ARG A 108 -1.05 -1.14 -15.96
CA ARG A 108 -0.27 0.09 -15.87
C ARG A 108 -0.86 1.06 -14.85
N THR A 109 -2.18 1.29 -14.90
CA THR A 109 -2.88 2.13 -13.91
C THR A 109 -2.66 1.63 -12.49
N LEU A 110 -2.72 0.31 -12.26
CA LEU A 110 -2.47 -0.27 -10.94
C LEU A 110 -1.01 -0.12 -10.50
N SER A 111 -0.07 -0.27 -11.43
CA SER A 111 1.36 -0.09 -11.13
C SER A 111 1.65 1.34 -10.66
N GLU A 112 1.07 2.33 -11.34
CA GLU A 112 1.16 3.75 -10.98
C GLU A 112 0.47 4.05 -9.64
N PHE A 113 -0.75 3.54 -9.46
CA PHE A 113 -1.49 3.69 -8.21
C PHE A 113 -0.71 3.15 -7.01
N PHE A 114 -0.19 1.92 -7.11
CA PHE A 114 0.54 1.30 -6.01
C PHE A 114 1.94 1.87 -5.80
N SER A 115 2.61 2.41 -6.83
CA SER A 115 3.91 3.07 -6.65
C SER A 115 3.78 4.33 -5.80
N GLU A 116 2.72 5.12 -6.02
CA GLU A 116 2.48 6.38 -5.32
C GLU A 116 1.67 6.23 -4.02
N LEU A 117 1.06 5.06 -3.79
CA LEU A 117 0.23 4.80 -2.63
C LEU A 117 0.95 5.07 -1.30
N LYS A 118 0.28 5.81 -0.42
CA LYS A 118 0.74 6.17 0.93
C LYS A 118 -0.14 5.50 1.98
N PHE A 119 0.24 4.30 2.42
CA PHE A 119 -0.51 3.46 3.38
C PHE A 119 -0.84 4.12 4.74
N MET A 120 -0.23 5.27 5.08
CA MET A 120 -0.51 6.00 6.33
C MET A 120 -1.52 7.14 6.17
N ARG A 121 -1.86 7.51 4.93
CA ARG A 121 -2.78 8.62 4.65
C ARG A 121 -4.20 8.12 4.47
N ASP A 122 -5.13 9.01 4.76
CA ASP A 122 -6.50 8.84 4.28
C ASP A 122 -6.51 8.98 2.77
N ILE A 123 -7.05 7.99 2.09
CA ILE A 123 -7.01 7.89 0.64
C ILE A 123 -8.38 7.44 0.17
N ASP A 124 -8.95 8.21 -0.76
CA ASP A 124 -10.05 7.75 -1.61
C ASP A 124 -9.43 6.95 -2.78
N PRO A 125 -9.57 5.61 -2.80
CA PRO A 125 -8.92 4.80 -3.82
C PRO A 125 -9.47 5.06 -5.21
N GLU A 126 -10.76 5.42 -5.35
CA GLU A 126 -11.36 5.67 -6.65
C GLU A 126 -10.75 6.92 -7.29
N GLU A 127 -10.59 7.99 -6.51
CA GLU A 127 -9.97 9.24 -6.99
C GLU A 127 -8.46 9.09 -7.23
N GLU A 128 -7.73 8.31 -6.43
CA GLU A 128 -6.31 8.04 -6.68
C GLU A 128 -6.08 7.15 -7.92
N ILE A 129 -6.91 6.11 -8.12
CA ILE A 129 -6.85 5.28 -9.33
C ILE A 129 -7.17 6.12 -10.57
N LYS A 130 -8.12 7.05 -10.46
CA LYS A 130 -8.48 7.97 -11.53
C LYS A 130 -7.35 8.95 -11.84
N THR A 131 -6.70 9.48 -10.81
CA THR A 131 -5.51 10.34 -10.96
C THR A 131 -4.38 9.58 -11.66
N ALA A 132 -4.08 8.37 -11.20
CA ALA A 132 -3.10 7.48 -11.83
C ALA A 132 -3.45 7.16 -13.30
N ALA A 133 -4.74 7.03 -13.62
CA ALA A 133 -5.19 6.83 -14.98
C ALA A 133 -5.10 8.11 -15.85
N ILE A 134 -5.25 9.31 -15.28
CA ILE A 134 -5.14 10.59 -16.00
C ILE A 134 -3.69 10.96 -16.30
N SER A 135 -2.75 10.68 -15.39
CA SER A 135 -1.31 10.87 -15.62
C SER A 135 -0.83 10.19 -16.93
N ARG A 136 -1.54 9.14 -17.38
CA ARG A 136 -1.33 8.47 -18.68
C ARG A 136 -1.52 9.38 -19.91
N SER A 137 -2.41 10.36 -19.82
CA SER A 137 -2.76 11.23 -20.94
C SER A 137 -1.72 12.34 -21.19
N SER A 138 -0.90 12.65 -20.18
CA SER A 138 0.14 13.68 -20.26
C SER A 138 1.52 13.15 -20.63
N ASP A 139 1.81 11.86 -20.46
CA ASP A 139 3.15 11.29 -20.69
C ASP A 139 3.50 11.01 -22.16
N SER A 140 2.78 11.65 -23.08
CA SER A 140 3.18 11.78 -24.50
C SER A 140 4.17 12.94 -24.73
N GLY A 141 4.74 13.53 -23.67
CA GLY A 141 5.77 14.55 -23.81
C GLY A 141 6.41 14.98 -22.49
N GLY A 142 7.66 14.56 -22.29
CA GLY A 142 8.69 15.33 -21.57
C GLY A 142 8.52 15.52 -20.05
N ALA A 143 9.29 14.75 -19.30
CA ALA A 143 10.13 15.16 -18.17
C ALA A 143 9.69 16.34 -17.27
N ILE A 144 9.56 16.02 -15.97
CA ILE A 144 10.01 16.86 -14.84
C ILE A 144 9.33 18.24 -14.73
N MET A 145 8.05 18.29 -14.33
CA MET A 145 7.48 19.38 -13.48
C MET A 145 5.95 19.22 -13.26
N SER A 146 5.53 18.28 -12.40
CA SER A 146 4.10 18.10 -12.08
C SER A 146 3.66 18.66 -10.72
N ARG A 147 4.60 19.16 -9.90
CA ARG A 147 4.27 19.70 -8.56
C ARG A 147 3.76 21.15 -8.54
N LEU A 148 3.46 21.75 -9.69
CA LEU A 148 3.10 23.18 -9.76
C LEU A 148 1.84 23.51 -10.58
N ARG A 149 0.97 22.55 -10.88
CA ARG A 149 -0.15 22.75 -11.81
C ARG A 149 -1.57 22.73 -11.20
N SER A 150 -1.70 22.87 -9.87
CA SER A 150 -3.01 22.91 -9.20
C SER A 150 -3.68 24.30 -9.09
N MET A 151 -3.09 25.37 -9.64
CA MET A 151 -3.67 26.72 -9.52
C MET A 151 -4.20 27.36 -10.82
N PHE A 152 -3.98 26.77 -12.00
CA PHE A 152 -4.42 27.37 -13.26
C PHE A 152 -4.82 26.31 -14.30
N SER A 153 -6.01 25.74 -14.20
CA SER A 153 -6.69 25.14 -15.37
C SER A 153 -8.20 25.07 -15.16
N LYS A 154 -8.82 26.23 -15.31
CA LYS A 154 -10.20 26.34 -15.82
C LYS A 154 -10.05 26.54 -17.33
N LYS A 155 -10.82 25.75 -18.11
CA LYS A 155 -11.15 25.96 -19.54
C LYS A 155 -10.32 25.15 -20.57
N GLY A 156 -10.89 24.00 -20.96
CA GLY A 156 -11.10 23.64 -22.37
C GLY A 156 -10.01 22.83 -23.07
N GLY A 157 -10.38 21.62 -23.51
CA GLY A 157 -9.86 21.02 -24.74
C GLY A 157 -9.08 19.72 -24.57
N GLY A 158 -9.78 18.58 -24.70
CA GLY A 158 -9.15 17.29 -25.01
C GLY A 158 -8.82 16.41 -23.81
N SER A 159 -9.73 16.22 -22.85
CA SER A 159 -9.61 15.12 -21.91
C SER A 159 -9.80 13.81 -22.68
N ALA A 160 -8.74 13.01 -22.80
CA ALA A 160 -8.88 11.60 -23.15
C ALA A 160 -9.90 11.00 -22.18
N GLN A 161 -11.11 10.75 -22.68
CA GLN A 161 -12.19 10.18 -21.90
C GLN A 161 -11.72 8.77 -21.51
N LEU A 162 -11.21 8.64 -20.29
CA LEU A 162 -10.85 7.35 -19.72
C LEU A 162 -12.08 6.46 -19.82
N ASP A 163 -11.92 5.31 -20.46
CA ASP A 163 -12.96 4.30 -20.56
C ASP A 163 -13.40 3.89 -19.14
N ASP A 164 -14.65 4.22 -18.79
CA ASP A 164 -15.27 3.91 -17.49
C ASP A 164 -15.15 2.42 -17.16
N ALA A 165 -15.18 1.55 -18.18
CA ALA A 165 -15.00 0.11 -18.00
C ALA A 165 -13.57 -0.25 -17.55
N THR A 166 -12.54 0.44 -18.05
CA THR A 166 -11.15 0.26 -17.61
C THR A 166 -10.97 0.74 -16.16
N MET A 167 -11.59 1.86 -15.79
CA MET A 167 -11.56 2.40 -14.42
C MET A 167 -12.21 1.44 -13.42
N ARG A 168 -13.43 0.97 -13.69
CA ARG A 168 -14.11 -0.01 -12.84
C ARG A 168 -13.31 -1.29 -12.69
N ARG A 169 -12.70 -1.79 -13.77
CA ARG A 169 -11.84 -2.97 -13.72
C ARG A 169 -10.60 -2.74 -12.87
N ALA A 170 -9.96 -1.58 -12.98
CA ALA A 170 -8.82 -1.22 -12.13
C ALA A 170 -9.22 -1.20 -10.65
N SER A 171 -10.36 -0.60 -10.29
CA SER A 171 -10.85 -0.61 -8.89
C SER A 171 -11.11 -2.02 -8.34
N VAL A 172 -11.70 -2.91 -9.16
CA VAL A 172 -11.92 -4.32 -8.78
C VAL A 172 -10.60 -5.04 -8.55
N GLU A 173 -9.63 -4.89 -9.45
CA GLU A 173 -8.32 -5.54 -9.32
C GLU A 173 -7.47 -4.94 -8.18
N ALA A 174 -7.53 -3.62 -7.98
CA ALA A 174 -6.90 -2.97 -6.83
C ALA A 174 -7.42 -3.56 -5.52
N THR A 175 -8.74 -3.73 -5.41
CA THR A 175 -9.37 -4.36 -4.25
C THR A 175 -8.89 -5.80 -4.07
N ARG A 176 -8.83 -6.60 -5.13
CA ARG A 176 -8.33 -7.99 -5.07
C ARG A 176 -6.89 -8.07 -4.57
N ILE A 177 -6.02 -7.17 -5.04
CA ILE A 177 -4.63 -7.08 -4.60
C ILE A 177 -4.57 -6.69 -3.11
N LEU A 178 -5.33 -5.68 -2.70
CA LEU A 178 -5.37 -5.23 -1.30
C LEU A 178 -5.94 -6.28 -0.35
N VAL A 179 -6.94 -7.06 -0.78
CA VAL A 179 -7.44 -8.23 -0.03
C VAL A 179 -6.31 -9.24 0.19
N LYS A 180 -5.54 -9.59 -0.84
CA LYS A 180 -4.43 -10.54 -0.72
C LYS A 180 -3.37 -10.05 0.26
N VAL A 181 -2.95 -8.79 0.14
CA VAL A 181 -1.98 -8.18 1.06
C VAL A 181 -2.53 -8.14 2.48
N TYR A 182 -3.79 -7.75 2.66
CA TYR A 182 -4.43 -7.74 3.97
C TYR A 182 -4.48 -9.13 4.60
N VAL A 183 -4.86 -10.17 3.85
CA VAL A 183 -4.87 -11.56 4.33
C VAL A 183 -3.47 -12.04 4.69
N GLN A 184 -2.46 -11.71 3.88
CA GLN A 184 -1.06 -11.99 4.22
C GLN A 184 -0.65 -11.32 5.53
N LEU A 185 -1.05 -10.06 5.76
CA LEU A 185 -0.79 -9.37 7.02
C LEU A 185 -1.46 -10.03 8.25
N LEU A 186 -2.48 -10.87 8.06
CA LEU A 186 -3.08 -11.66 9.15
C LEU A 186 -2.28 -12.93 9.48
N SER A 187 -1.33 -13.31 8.62
CA SER A 187 -0.41 -14.44 8.84
C SER A 187 0.56 -14.16 10.00
N PRO A 188 1.00 -15.19 10.75
CA PRO A 188 2.13 -15.06 11.68
C PRO A 188 3.46 -14.79 10.99
N ASP A 189 3.54 -15.02 9.68
CA ASP A 189 4.64 -14.60 8.81
C ASP A 189 4.05 -13.88 7.57
N PRO A 190 3.92 -12.54 7.62
CA PRO A 190 3.31 -11.77 6.53
C PRO A 190 4.24 -11.59 5.31
N TRP A 191 5.52 -11.96 5.43
CA TRP A 191 6.54 -11.77 4.40
C TRP A 191 7.00 -13.09 3.77
N GLY A 192 6.67 -14.22 4.39
CA GLY A 192 7.01 -15.56 3.93
C GLY A 192 6.44 -15.92 2.57
N SER A 193 7.16 -16.79 1.86
CA SER A 193 6.84 -17.31 0.53
C SER A 193 5.62 -18.25 0.48
N ALA A 194 4.93 -18.46 1.61
CA ALA A 194 3.84 -19.41 1.74
C ALA A 194 2.49 -18.73 1.47
N ALA A 195 2.14 -18.62 0.19
CA ALA A 195 0.77 -18.57 -0.30
C ALA A 195 0.69 -19.36 -1.61
#